data_AF-A0A8T3TH65-F1
#
_entry.id   AF-A0A8T3TH65-F1
#
_cell.length_a   1.000
_cell.length_b   1.000
_cell.length_c   1.000
_cell.angle_alpha   90.00
_cell.angle_beta   90.00
_cell.angle_gamma   90.00
#
_symmetry.space_group_name_H-M   'P 1'
#
loop_
_entity.id
_entity.type
_entity.pdbx_description
1 polymer ?
#
loop_
_entity_poly.entity_id
_entity_poly.type
_entity_poly.pdbx_seq_one_letter_code
_entity_poly.pdbx_strand_id
1 'polypeptide(L)'
;MAGGPSGPAHRARSDDVSASQTLTASSGFTADATESSLGRRASANLSVAELYEHAIRRHEGFIAAEGPFVVRTGAHTGRSPRDKFIVDEPGSHEGVWWGG
;
A
#
# COMPACT_ATOMS: atom_id res chain seq x y z
N MET A 1 -37.46 -0.33 -58.21
CA MET A 1 -37.83 -1.76 -58.19
C MET A 1 -37.03 -2.39 -57.04
N ALA A 2 -37.42 -2.21 -55.79
CA ALA A 2 -38.50 -2.89 -55.05
C ALA A 2 -38.17 -4.36 -54.74
N GLY A 3 -37.99 -4.67 -53.45
CA GLY A 3 -37.85 -6.03 -52.91
C GLY A 3 -37.28 -6.07 -51.49
N GLY A 4 -38.11 -5.85 -50.47
CA GLY A 4 -37.89 -6.39 -49.10
C GLY A 4 -38.57 -7.76 -48.95
N PRO A 5 -38.92 -8.23 -47.74
CA PRO A 5 -38.09 -8.57 -46.57
C PRO A 5 -38.25 -10.08 -46.19
N SER A 6 -37.36 -10.65 -45.35
CA SER A 6 -37.68 -11.84 -44.52
C SER A 6 -36.62 -12.14 -43.45
N GLY A 7 -37.06 -12.24 -42.20
CA GLY A 7 -36.32 -12.87 -41.09
C GLY A 7 -36.33 -14.42 -41.19
N PRO A 8 -35.94 -15.20 -40.16
CA PRO A 8 -36.25 -14.95 -38.74
C PRO A 8 -35.07 -15.11 -37.77
N ALA A 9 -35.41 -14.80 -36.51
CA ALA A 9 -34.59 -14.89 -35.32
C ALA A 9 -34.01 -16.29 -35.06
N HIS A 10 -32.77 -16.34 -34.56
CA HIS A 10 -32.40 -17.36 -33.60
C HIS A 10 -31.72 -16.73 -32.37
N ARG A 11 -32.38 -16.99 -31.26
CA ARG A 11 -32.09 -16.59 -29.90
C ARG A 11 -30.91 -17.43 -29.37
N ALA A 12 -29.90 -16.77 -28.84
CA ALA A 12 -28.95 -17.32 -27.86
C ALA A 12 -28.62 -16.15 -26.92
N ARG A 13 -29.37 -15.91 -25.84
CA ARG A 13 -29.18 -16.58 -24.54
C ARG A 13 -27.74 -17.01 -24.34
N SER A 14 -26.91 -16.02 -24.05
CA SER A 14 -25.74 -16.23 -23.20
C SER A 14 -26.07 -15.51 -21.90
N ASP A 15 -26.13 -16.29 -20.83
CA ASP A 15 -26.48 -15.85 -19.50
C ASP A 15 -25.46 -14.81 -19.02
N ASP A 16 -25.83 -13.53 -19.09
CA ASP A 16 -25.08 -12.46 -18.43
C ASP A 16 -25.36 -12.62 -16.93
N VAL A 17 -24.50 -13.42 -16.29
CA VAL A 17 -24.44 -13.58 -14.85
C VAL A 17 -24.32 -12.20 -14.23
N SER A 18 -25.44 -11.77 -13.63
CA SER A 18 -25.55 -10.58 -12.82
C SER A 18 -24.56 -10.65 -11.67
N ALA A 19 -23.37 -10.10 -11.88
CA ALA A 19 -22.43 -9.82 -10.82
C ALA A 19 -22.89 -8.56 -10.08
N SER A 20 -23.95 -8.68 -9.29
CA SER A 20 -24.22 -7.73 -8.21
C SER A 20 -23.15 -7.91 -7.14
N GLN A 21 -22.00 -7.26 -7.32
CA GLN A 21 -21.08 -7.00 -6.22
C GLN A 21 -21.28 -5.56 -5.76
N THR A 22 -22.21 -5.40 -4.82
CA THR A 22 -22.32 -4.19 -4.01
C THR A 22 -21.07 -4.12 -3.14
N LEU A 23 -20.01 -3.47 -3.64
CA LEU A 23 -18.91 -3.02 -2.83
C LEU A 23 -19.39 -1.81 -2.02
N THR A 24 -19.93 -2.07 -0.83
CA THR A 24 -19.95 -1.05 0.23
C THR A 24 -18.50 -0.83 0.62
N ALA A 25 -17.84 0.10 -0.06
CA ALA A 25 -16.63 0.70 0.45
C ALA A 25 -17.03 1.37 1.77
N SER A 26 -16.74 0.71 2.90
CA SER A 26 -16.54 1.42 4.15
C SER A 26 -15.56 2.52 3.81
N SER A 27 -15.94 3.78 4.02
CA SER A 27 -15.17 4.98 3.71
C SER A 27 -13.83 4.94 4.43
N GLY A 28 -12.92 4.19 3.84
CA GLY A 28 -11.52 4.08 4.18
C GLY A 28 -10.87 5.38 3.77
N PHE A 29 -10.08 5.91 4.68
CA PHE A 29 -9.28 7.10 4.51
C PHE A 29 -8.51 7.04 3.16
N THR A 30 -9.02 7.71 2.14
CA THR A 30 -8.24 8.04 0.96
C THR A 30 -7.31 9.16 1.38
N ALA A 31 -6.05 8.82 1.66
CA ALA A 31 -5.00 9.80 1.87
C ALA A 31 -4.77 10.56 0.56
N ASP A 32 -5.62 11.56 0.30
CA ASP A 32 -5.39 12.48 -0.79
C ASP A 32 -4.16 13.32 -0.41
N ALA A 33 -3.07 13.12 -1.13
CA ALA A 33 -1.78 13.71 -0.82
C ALA A 33 -1.77 15.17 -1.26
N THR A 34 -2.49 16.05 -0.57
CA THR A 34 -2.49 17.49 -0.93
C THR A 34 -2.80 18.38 0.26
N GLU A 35 -1.87 18.47 1.22
CA GLU A 35 -1.29 19.74 1.68
C GLU A 35 -0.36 19.48 2.87
N SER A 36 0.91 19.83 2.68
CA SER A 36 1.84 19.94 3.79
C SER A 36 1.77 21.37 4.31
N SER A 37 1.41 21.53 5.58
CA SER A 37 1.44 22.82 6.29
C SER A 37 2.84 23.46 6.35
N LEU A 38 3.88 22.71 5.96
CA LEU A 38 5.27 23.16 5.88
C LEU A 38 5.67 23.65 4.48
N GLY A 39 4.73 23.78 3.53
CA GLY A 39 5.01 24.21 2.15
C GLY A 39 5.82 23.20 1.31
N ARG A 40 5.99 21.97 1.80
CA ARG A 40 6.74 20.90 1.13
C ARG A 40 5.81 19.94 0.42
N ARG A 41 6.17 19.49 -0.78
CA ARG A 41 5.42 18.43 -1.46
C ARG A 41 5.41 17.16 -0.60
N ALA A 42 4.21 16.63 -0.33
CA ALA A 42 4.01 15.35 0.34
C ALA A 42 3.53 14.32 -0.70
N SER A 43 4.10 13.12 -0.65
CA SER A 43 3.72 12.00 -1.52
C SER A 43 3.34 10.81 -0.65
N ALA A 44 2.27 10.11 -0.99
CA ALA A 44 1.79 8.94 -0.24
C ALA A 44 2.12 7.64 -1.01
N ASN A 45 2.51 6.59 -0.27
CA ASN A 45 2.67 5.22 -0.78
C ASN A 45 3.44 5.11 -2.11
N LEU A 46 4.55 5.82 -2.23
CA LEU A 46 5.43 5.75 -3.40
C LEU A 46 5.87 4.31 -3.68
N SER A 47 6.09 4.00 -4.96
CA SER A 47 6.68 2.72 -5.35
C SER A 47 8.10 2.57 -4.80
N VAL A 48 8.59 1.32 -4.75
CA VAL A 48 9.96 1.02 -4.29
C VAL A 48 11.00 1.79 -5.11
N ALA A 49 10.83 1.87 -6.43
CA ALA A 49 11.75 2.60 -7.31
C ALA A 49 11.78 4.09 -6.99
N GLU A 50 10.62 4.73 -6.81
CA GLU A 50 10.53 6.15 -6.46
C GLU A 50 11.17 6.42 -5.09
N LEU A 51 10.99 5.53 -4.11
CA LEU A 51 11.64 5.64 -2.80
C LEU A 51 13.18 5.59 -2.93
N TYR A 52 13.71 4.65 -3.73
CA TYR A 52 15.15 4.55 -4.00
C TYR A 52 15.68 5.83 -4.65
N GLU A 53 15.02 6.32 -5.70
CA GLU A 53 15.43 7.54 -6.38
C GLU A 53 15.46 8.75 -5.44
N HIS A 54 14.42 8.90 -4.61
CA HIS A 54 14.37 9.99 -3.64
C HIS A 54 15.50 9.91 -2.62
N ALA A 55 15.77 8.73 -2.07
CA ALA A 55 16.83 8.54 -1.07
C ALA A 55 18.24 8.78 -1.66
N ILE A 56 18.47 8.32 -2.89
CA ILE A 56 19.75 8.54 -3.61
C ILE A 56 19.94 10.02 -3.93
N ARG A 57 18.90 10.71 -4.45
CA ARG A 57 18.95 12.17 -4.71
C ARG A 57 19.23 12.99 -3.47
N ARG A 58 18.88 12.49 -2.28
CA ARG A 58 19.15 13.12 -0.98
C ARG A 58 20.47 12.67 -0.34
N HIS A 59 21.23 11.81 -1.00
CA HIS A 59 22.49 11.26 -0.48
C HIS A 59 22.32 10.51 0.86
N GLU A 60 21.19 9.86 1.07
CA GLU A 60 20.90 9.11 2.31
C GLU A 60 21.58 7.74 2.34
N GLY A 61 22.01 7.22 1.19
CA GLY A 61 22.62 5.90 1.05
C GLY A 61 23.02 5.58 -0.38
N PHE A 62 23.30 4.31 -0.66
CA PHE A 62 23.70 3.83 -1.98
C PHE A 62 23.16 2.42 -2.27
N ILE A 63 23.12 2.04 -3.54
CA ILE A 63 22.72 0.69 -3.97
C ILE A 63 23.96 -0.21 -3.93
N ALA A 64 23.89 -1.32 -3.20
CA ALA A 64 24.93 -2.35 -3.18
C ALA A 64 24.82 -3.29 -4.39
N ALA A 65 25.80 -4.19 -4.54
CA ALA A 65 25.71 -5.27 -5.51
C ALA A 65 24.38 -6.05 -5.34
N GLU A 66 23.78 -6.43 -6.46
CA GLU A 66 22.48 -7.14 -6.52
C GLU A 66 21.24 -6.32 -6.11
N GLY A 67 21.37 -5.01 -5.87
CA GLY A 67 20.22 -4.10 -5.76
C GLY A 67 19.74 -3.63 -4.38
N PRO A 68 20.15 -4.16 -3.21
CA PRO A 68 19.73 -3.60 -1.93
C PRO A 68 20.20 -2.16 -1.70
N PHE A 69 19.33 -1.34 -1.10
CA PHE A 69 19.70 0.00 -0.62
C PHE A 69 20.37 -0.07 0.75
N VAL A 70 21.56 0.52 0.86
CA VAL A 70 22.41 0.51 2.06
C VAL A 70 22.56 1.91 2.63
N VAL A 71 22.31 2.04 3.94
CA VAL A 71 22.45 3.27 4.72
C VAL A 71 23.42 3.05 5.87
N ARG A 72 24.28 4.03 6.16
CA ARG A 72 25.17 4.01 7.32
C ARG A 72 24.59 4.89 8.42
N THR A 73 24.15 4.27 9.51
CA THR A 73 23.51 4.94 10.67
C THR A 73 24.50 5.47 11.73
N GLY A 74 25.80 5.25 11.54
CA GLY A 74 26.85 5.76 12.43
C GLY A 74 26.93 5.00 13.75
N ALA A 75 27.15 5.72 14.86
CA ALA A 75 27.37 5.11 16.18
C ALA A 75 26.11 4.45 16.78
N HIS A 76 24.92 4.87 16.37
CA HIS A 76 23.65 4.40 16.89
C HIS A 76 22.93 3.57 15.83
N THR A 77 23.16 2.26 15.83
CA THR A 77 22.67 1.34 14.80
C THR A 77 21.35 0.65 15.15
N GLY A 78 20.80 0.90 16.34
CA GLY A 78 19.58 0.28 16.83
C GLY A 78 18.61 1.28 17.47
N ARG A 79 17.44 0.77 17.87
CA ARG A 79 16.48 1.51 18.70
C ARG A 79 17.10 1.75 20.08
N SER A 80 16.94 2.95 20.62
CA SER A 80 17.30 3.22 22.02
C SER A 80 16.53 2.25 22.92
N PRO A 81 17.19 1.49 23.81
CA PRO A 81 16.50 0.54 24.69
C PRO A 81 15.40 1.21 25.55
N ARG A 82 15.60 2.49 25.89
CA ARG A 82 14.65 3.29 26.67
C ARG A 82 13.40 3.73 25.89
N ASP A 83 13.41 3.61 24.56
CA ASP A 83 12.27 3.96 23.69
C ASP A 83 11.41 2.71 23.35
N LYS A 84 11.67 1.58 24.02
CA LYS A 84 10.87 0.37 23.91
C LYS A 84 10.09 0.17 25.21
N PHE A 85 8.77 0.19 25.08
CA PHE A 85 7.84 -0.13 26.17
C PHE A 85 7.14 -1.45 25.85
N ILE A 86 6.94 -2.27 26.87
CA ILE A 86 6.07 -3.46 26.81
C ILE A 86 4.87 -3.12 27.69
N VAL A 87 3.67 -3.18 27.12
CA VAL A 87 2.42 -2.91 27.83
C VAL A 87 1.88 -4.25 28.29
N ASP A 88 1.62 -4.35 29.60
CA ASP A 88 0.92 -5.50 30.16
C ASP A 88 -0.59 -5.33 29.95
N GLU A 89 -1.20 -6.23 29.19
CA GLU A 89 -2.64 -6.25 28.96
C GLU A 89 -3.18 -7.69 29.00
N PRO A 90 -4.43 -7.88 29.46
CA PRO A 90 -4.94 -9.21 29.79
C PRO A 90 -4.93 -10.22 28.64
N GLY A 91 -5.11 -9.78 27.39
CA GLY A 91 -5.20 -10.65 26.22
C GLY A 91 -3.86 -11.27 25.79
N SER A 92 -2.74 -10.65 26.14
CA SER A 92 -1.40 -11.11 25.77
C SER A 92 -0.52 -11.48 26.96
N HIS A 93 -0.96 -11.19 28.19
CA HIS A 93 -0.19 -11.45 29.40
C HIS A 93 0.35 -12.89 29.48
N GLU A 94 -0.51 -13.89 29.25
CA GLU A 94 -0.14 -15.31 29.32
C GLU A 94 0.78 -15.76 28.19
N GLY A 95 0.81 -15.03 27.07
CA GLY A 95 1.66 -15.31 25.91
C GLY A 95 3.05 -14.67 25.97
N VAL A 96 3.31 -13.83 26.97
CA VAL A 96 4.58 -13.10 27.12
C VAL A 96 5.39 -13.72 28.25
N TRP A 97 6.65 -14.06 27.98
CA TRP A 97 7.59 -14.47 29.01
C TRP A 97 8.15 -13.24 29.73
N TRP A 98 7.70 -13.03 30.96
CA TRP A 98 8.06 -11.87 31.80
C TRP A 98 9.37 -12.03 32.59
N GLY A 99 10.16 -13.06 32.29
CA GLY A 99 11.49 -13.27 32.91
C GLY A 99 11.49 -14.10 34.19
N GLY A 100 10.56 -15.05 34.33
CA GLY A 100 10.60 -16.11 35.35
C GLY A 100 11.56 -17.23 35.00
#